data_AF-A0A2K0TND6-F1
#
_entry.id   AF-A0A2K0TND6-F1
#
_cell.length_a   1.000
_cell.length_b   1.000
_cell.length_c   1.000
_cell.angle_alpha   90.00
_cell.angle_beta   90.00
_cell.angle_gamma   90.00
#
_symmetry.space_group_name_H-M   'P 1'
#
loop_
_entity.id
_entity.type
_entity.pdbx_description
1 polymer ?
#
loop_
_entity_poly.entity_id
_entity_poly.type
_entity_poly.pdbx_seq_one_letter_code
_entity_poly.pdbx_strand_id
1 'polypeptide(L)'
;MWIGVNDIGKKNIFIDNQTPGTSLTTFTDCVFTAFDRIYKTGGRKFVLMNVPPLELHPIYATPENKGVPPGTPDWPNKPSNLTEVSFKMYEYTSAVNEIFKFQVPFQQHVAKRYPGAKWAIYGEHELVLSL
;
A
#
# COMPACT_ATOMS: atom_id res chain seq x y z
N MET A 1 4.85 -8.14 -8.21
CA MET A 1 4.90 -8.24 -6.74
C MET A 1 3.84 -7.34 -6.19
N TRP A 2 3.00 -7.89 -5.31
CA TRP A 2 1.97 -7.16 -4.59
C TRP A 2 2.21 -7.42 -3.11
N ILE A 3 2.62 -6.38 -2.39
CA ILE A 3 3.01 -6.45 -0.98
C ILE A 3 2.79 -5.07 -0.36
N GLY A 4 2.40 -5.02 0.91
CA GLY A 4 2.26 -3.75 1.64
C GLY A 4 0.86 -3.40 2.14
N VAL A 5 -0.18 -4.01 1.59
CA VAL A 5 -1.58 -3.74 2.02
C VAL A 5 -1.80 -4.01 3.52
N ASN A 6 -1.07 -4.98 4.09
CA ASN A 6 -1.13 -5.29 5.52
C ASN A 6 -0.35 -4.29 6.38
N ASP A 7 0.71 -3.70 5.84
CA ASP A 7 1.58 -2.75 6.52
C ASP A 7 0.85 -1.43 6.78
N ILE A 8 0.04 -0.97 5.83
CA ILE A 8 -0.84 0.18 6.01
C ILE A 8 -2.19 -0.16 6.67
N GLY A 9 -2.41 -1.44 6.98
CA GLY A 9 -3.70 -1.98 7.41
C GLY A 9 -3.94 -1.95 8.92
N LYS A 10 -5.07 -2.55 9.33
CA LYS A 10 -5.70 -2.48 10.67
C LYS A 10 -4.88 -3.09 11.81
N LYS A 11 -3.73 -3.69 11.52
CA LYS A 11 -2.83 -4.33 12.50
C LYS A 11 -1.49 -3.61 12.64
N ASN A 12 -1.27 -2.54 11.87
CA ASN A 12 0.05 -1.93 11.73
C ASN A 12 -0.08 -0.39 11.61
N ILE A 13 0.41 0.25 10.53
CA ILE A 13 0.51 1.72 10.43
C ILE A 13 -0.84 2.41 10.66
N PHE A 14 -1.95 1.79 10.26
CA PHE A 14 -3.29 2.36 10.47
C PHE A 14 -3.60 2.69 11.93
N ILE A 15 -3.16 1.83 12.85
CA ILE A 15 -3.44 1.95 14.29
C ILE A 15 -2.19 2.36 15.07
N ASP A 16 -1.21 2.96 14.39
CA ASP A 16 0.03 3.42 14.98
C ASP A 16 0.83 2.31 15.68
N ASN A 17 0.71 1.06 15.18
CA ASN A 17 1.36 -0.14 15.71
C ASN A 17 2.58 -0.59 14.88
N GLN A 18 3.11 0.29 14.05
CA GLN A 18 4.34 0.06 13.29
C GLN A 18 5.58 0.11 14.17
N THR A 19 6.68 -0.46 13.69
CA THR A 19 7.98 -0.36 14.37
C THR A 19 8.35 1.11 14.62
N PRO A 20 8.80 1.50 15.83
CA PRO A 20 9.15 2.89 16.11
C PRO A 20 10.13 3.47 15.08
N GLY A 21 9.86 4.69 14.62
CA GLY A 21 10.65 5.36 13.58
C GLY A 21 10.32 4.93 12.14
N THR A 22 9.32 4.08 11.93
CA THR A 22 8.82 3.73 10.60
C THR A 22 7.56 4.52 10.23
N SER A 23 7.35 4.67 8.93
CA SER A 23 6.26 5.43 8.29
C SER A 23 5.94 4.83 6.92
N LEU A 24 4.98 5.45 6.20
CA LEU A 24 4.65 5.08 4.82
C LEU A 24 5.88 5.07 3.90
N THR A 25 6.81 6.02 4.04
CA THR A 25 8.01 6.08 3.19
C THR A 25 8.98 4.94 3.47
N THR A 26 9.20 4.61 4.74
CA THR A 26 10.05 3.45 5.10
C THR A 26 9.42 2.13 4.63
N PHE A 27 8.08 2.06 4.63
CA PHE A 27 7.37 0.91 4.09
C PHE A 27 7.61 0.79 2.58
N THR A 28 7.44 1.87 1.80
CA THR A 28 7.68 1.78 0.35
C THR A 28 9.13 1.46 0.03
N ASP A 29 10.10 1.95 0.81
CA ASP A 29 11.51 1.55 0.72
C ASP A 29 11.74 0.04 1.01
N CYS A 30 10.99 -0.54 1.95
CA CYS A 30 11.04 -1.97 2.25
C CYS A 30 10.62 -2.81 1.02
N VAL A 31 9.63 -2.34 0.25
CA VAL A 31 9.21 -2.99 -1.01
C VAL A 31 10.38 -3.05 -2.01
N PHE A 32 11.14 -1.95 -2.17
CA PHE A 32 12.33 -1.94 -3.03
C PHE A 32 13.45 -2.82 -2.48
N THR A 33 13.58 -2.96 -1.16
CA THR A 33 14.51 -3.92 -0.54
C THR A 33 14.17 -5.38 -0.89
N ALA A 34 12.88 -5.72 -1.02
CA ALA A 34 12.48 -7.02 -1.53
C ALA A 34 12.85 -7.20 -3.02
N PHE A 35 12.66 -6.17 -3.85
CA PHE A 35 13.12 -6.20 -5.24
C PHE A 35 14.64 -6.31 -5.38
N ASP A 36 15.42 -5.70 -4.48
CA ASP A 36 16.89 -5.85 -4.49
C ASP A 36 17.30 -7.32 -4.36
N ARG A 37 16.61 -8.08 -3.51
CA ARG A 37 16.88 -9.51 -3.33
C ARG A 37 16.63 -10.28 -4.63
N ILE A 38 15.52 -9.99 -5.30
CA ILE A 38 15.17 -10.62 -6.59
C ILE A 38 16.14 -10.19 -7.69
N TYR A 39 16.56 -8.92 -7.71
CA TYR A 39 17.52 -8.40 -8.67
C TYR A 39 18.90 -9.05 -8.49
N LYS A 40 19.36 -9.20 -7.25
CA LYS A 40 20.63 -9.86 -6.89
C LYS A 40 20.69 -11.31 -7.38
N THR A 41 19.55 -11.99 -7.48
CA THR A 41 19.45 -13.36 -7.99
C THR A 41 19.15 -13.45 -9.50
N GLY A 42 19.19 -12.33 -10.22
CA GLY A 42 19.09 -12.30 -11.69
C GLY A 42 17.76 -11.79 -12.25
N GLY A 43 16.80 -11.39 -11.41
CA GLY A 43 15.55 -10.78 -11.88
C GLY A 43 15.79 -9.46 -12.62
N ARG A 44 15.17 -9.28 -13.80
CA ARG A 44 15.34 -8.07 -14.65
C ARG A 44 14.04 -7.51 -15.22
N LYS A 45 12.90 -8.15 -14.94
CA LYS A 45 11.58 -7.65 -15.35
C LYS A 45 10.70 -7.61 -14.12
N PHE A 46 10.31 -6.42 -13.72
CA PHE A 46 9.57 -6.18 -12.48
C PHE A 46 8.23 -5.53 -12.79
N VAL A 47 7.18 -6.06 -12.17
CA VAL A 47 5.87 -5.44 -12.12
C VAL A 47 5.56 -5.20 -10.66
N LEU A 48 5.36 -3.95 -10.27
CA LEU A 48 4.87 -3.56 -8.94
C LEU A 48 3.37 -3.32 -9.05
N MET A 49 2.57 -4.02 -8.27
CA MET A 49 1.12 -3.79 -8.20
C MET A 49 0.87 -2.73 -7.13
N ASN A 50 0.21 -1.63 -7.50
CA ASN A 50 -0.11 -0.56 -6.55
C ASN A 50 -1.18 -1.02 -5.54
N VAL A 51 -1.50 -0.15 -4.58
CA VAL A 51 -2.44 -0.45 -3.49
C VAL A 51 -3.88 -0.21 -3.99
N PRO A 52 -4.81 -1.17 -3.84
CA PRO A 52 -6.21 -0.96 -4.19
C PRO A 52 -6.86 0.14 -3.30
N PRO A 53 -8.04 0.68 -3.66
CA PRO A 53 -8.79 1.62 -2.83
C PRO A 53 -9.33 0.92 -1.56
N LEU A 54 -8.47 0.73 -0.56
CA LEU A 54 -8.81 0.01 0.67
C LEU A 54 -9.91 0.72 1.46
N GLU A 55 -10.09 2.02 1.30
CA GLU A 55 -11.24 2.76 1.84
C GLU A 55 -12.60 2.23 1.35
N LEU A 56 -12.65 1.49 0.23
CA LEU A 56 -13.86 0.83 -0.26
C LEU A 56 -14.00 -0.61 0.25
N HIS A 57 -12.96 -1.17 0.88
CA HIS A 57 -13.06 -2.49 1.49
C HIS A 57 -14.01 -2.42 2.71
N PRO A 58 -14.93 -3.38 2.92
CA PRO A 58 -15.94 -3.32 3.99
C PRO A 58 -15.39 -3.06 5.38
N ILE A 59 -14.14 -3.45 5.63
CA ILE A 59 -13.49 -3.21 6.92
C ILE A 59 -13.13 -1.75 7.20
N TYR A 60 -12.92 -0.93 6.16
CA TYR A 60 -12.56 0.48 6.26
C TYR A 60 -13.68 1.42 5.79
N ALA A 61 -14.56 0.95 4.90
CA ALA A 61 -15.61 1.74 4.29
C ALA A 61 -16.57 2.38 5.30
N THR A 62 -17.18 3.49 4.87
CA THR A 62 -18.29 4.14 5.58
C THR A 62 -19.54 3.27 5.55
N PRO A 63 -20.52 3.49 6.45
CA PRO A 63 -21.78 2.75 6.45
C PRO A 63 -22.52 2.78 5.11
N GLU A 64 -22.53 3.92 4.43
CA GLU A 64 -23.19 4.11 3.13
C GLU A 64 -22.57 3.23 2.05
N ASN A 65 -21.27 2.93 2.19
CA ASN A 65 -20.49 2.07 1.31
C ASN A 65 -20.36 0.63 1.84
N LYS A 66 -21.36 0.15 2.60
CA LYS A 66 -21.42 -1.22 3.15
C LYS A 66 -20.28 -1.54 4.12
N GLY A 67 -19.76 -0.53 4.82
CA GLY A 67 -18.80 -0.67 5.89
C GLY A 67 -19.35 -1.50 7.07
N VAL A 68 -18.51 -2.36 7.65
CA VAL A 68 -18.89 -3.15 8.83
C VAL A 68 -18.76 -2.32 10.11
N PRO A 69 -19.64 -2.50 11.10
CA PRO A 69 -19.57 -1.77 12.36
C PRO A 69 -18.32 -2.17 13.19
N PRO A 70 -18.01 -1.42 14.26
CA PRO A 70 -17.02 -1.84 15.24
C PRO A 70 -17.37 -3.17 15.93
N GLY A 71 -16.38 -3.84 16.54
CA GLY A 71 -16.61 -5.05 17.32
C GLY A 71 -16.75 -6.34 16.51
N THR A 72 -16.46 -6.32 15.20
CA THR A 72 -16.45 -7.55 14.39
C THR A 72 -15.30 -8.46 14.80
N PRO A 73 -15.41 -9.79 14.61
CA PRO A 73 -14.31 -10.73 14.86
C PRO A 73 -13.01 -10.35 14.12
N ASP A 74 -13.15 -9.73 12.95
CA ASP A 74 -12.02 -9.29 12.14
C ASP A 74 -11.30 -8.05 12.69
N TRP A 75 -12.02 -7.14 13.34
CA TRP A 75 -11.42 -5.96 13.98
C TRP A 75 -12.18 -5.60 15.27
N PRO A 76 -11.94 -6.34 16.37
CA PRO A 76 -12.70 -6.18 17.60
C PRO A 76 -12.63 -4.76 18.16
N ASN A 77 -11.46 -4.13 18.06
CA ASN A 77 -11.19 -2.79 18.56
C ASN A 77 -11.22 -1.72 17.45
N LYS A 78 -12.06 -1.89 16.42
CA LYS A 78 -12.21 -0.90 15.35
C LYS A 78 -12.68 0.44 15.93
N PRO A 79 -12.10 1.60 15.53
CA PRO A 79 -12.60 2.90 15.95
C PRO A 79 -14.07 3.12 15.58
N SER A 80 -14.82 3.81 16.44
CA SER A 80 -16.24 4.11 16.22
C SER A 80 -16.48 5.19 15.15
N ASN A 81 -15.50 6.07 14.91
CA ASN A 81 -15.57 7.08 13.86
C ASN A 81 -15.27 6.46 12.49
N LEU A 82 -16.28 5.89 11.85
CA LEU A 82 -16.15 5.17 10.58
C LEU A 82 -15.75 6.08 9.42
N THR A 83 -16.15 7.36 9.45
CA THR A 83 -15.71 8.35 8.47
C THR A 83 -14.21 8.58 8.56
N GLU A 84 -13.69 8.82 9.76
CA GLU A 84 -12.25 8.96 9.96
C GLU A 84 -11.49 7.70 9.55
N VAL A 85 -12.03 6.51 9.84
CA VAL A 85 -11.42 5.25 9.42
C VAL A 85 -11.29 5.18 7.90
N SER A 86 -12.38 5.48 7.19
CA SER A 86 -12.42 5.43 5.73
C SER A 86 -11.48 6.46 5.11
N PHE A 87 -11.53 7.72 5.56
CA PHE A 87 -10.72 8.80 4.99
C PHE A 87 -9.24 8.68 5.35
N LYS A 88 -8.90 8.19 6.55
CA LYS A 88 -7.49 7.86 6.89
C LYS A 88 -6.94 6.79 5.95
N MET A 89 -7.74 5.78 5.61
CA MET A 89 -7.32 4.74 4.66
C MET A 89 -7.15 5.31 3.25
N TYR A 90 -8.07 6.16 2.81
CA TYR A 90 -7.97 6.86 1.52
C TYR A 90 -6.66 7.68 1.40
N GLU A 91 -6.28 8.41 2.46
CA GLU A 91 -5.03 9.17 2.47
C GLU A 91 -3.81 8.23 2.39
N TYR A 92 -3.86 7.08 3.06
CA TYR A 92 -2.76 6.11 3.04
C TYR A 92 -2.62 5.42 1.69
N THR A 93 -3.73 4.98 1.08
CA THR A 93 -3.73 4.33 -0.24
C THR A 93 -3.25 5.31 -1.31
N SER A 94 -3.78 6.54 -1.29
CA SER A 94 -3.40 7.62 -2.21
C SER A 94 -1.91 7.99 -2.07
N ALA A 95 -1.43 8.21 -0.84
CA ALA A 95 -0.04 8.57 -0.60
C ALA A 95 0.93 7.47 -1.05
N VAL A 96 0.66 6.21 -0.72
CA VAL A 96 1.53 5.09 -1.15
C VAL A 96 1.56 4.95 -2.67
N ASN A 97 0.41 5.06 -3.33
CA ASN A 97 0.34 4.95 -4.78
C ASN A 97 1.10 6.08 -5.47
N GLU A 98 0.98 7.31 -4.97
CA GLU A 98 1.74 8.46 -5.50
C GLU A 98 3.24 8.30 -5.22
N ILE A 99 3.63 7.78 -4.04
CA ILE A 99 5.03 7.44 -3.77
C ILE A 99 5.53 6.42 -4.79
N PHE A 100 4.83 5.31 -5.04
CA PHE A 100 5.29 4.32 -6.02
C PHE A 100 5.42 4.89 -7.43
N LYS A 101 4.45 5.72 -7.85
CA LYS A 101 4.46 6.40 -9.15
C LYS A 101 5.72 7.23 -9.37
N PHE A 102 6.23 7.91 -8.35
CA PHE A 102 7.49 8.67 -8.44
C PHE A 102 8.73 7.83 -8.12
N GLN A 103 8.65 6.92 -7.16
CA GLN A 103 9.78 6.15 -6.67
C GLN A 103 10.27 5.15 -7.71
N VAL A 104 9.38 4.47 -8.44
CA VAL A 104 9.79 3.51 -9.50
C VAL A 104 10.67 4.17 -10.58
N PRO A 105 10.26 5.27 -11.25
CA PRO A 105 11.11 5.91 -12.24
C PRO A 105 12.36 6.55 -11.61
N PHE A 106 12.27 7.08 -10.40
CA PHE A 106 13.45 7.58 -9.68
C PHE A 106 14.51 6.49 -9.46
N GLN A 107 14.11 5.34 -8.91
CA GLN A 107 15.02 4.23 -8.62
C GLN A 107 15.64 3.67 -9.92
N GLN A 108 14.87 3.62 -11.01
CA GLN A 108 15.33 3.11 -12.29
C GLN A 108 16.27 4.08 -13.04
N HIS A 109 15.87 5.35 -13.17
CA HIS A 109 16.50 6.27 -14.11
C HIS A 109 17.43 7.28 -13.45
N VAL A 110 17.14 7.68 -12.21
CA VAL A 110 17.92 8.69 -11.49
C VAL A 110 18.95 8.03 -10.58
N ALA A 111 18.49 7.21 -9.64
CA ALA A 111 19.38 6.48 -8.72
C ALA A 111 20.12 5.32 -9.41
N LYS A 112 19.65 4.89 -10.59
CA LYS A 112 20.21 3.76 -11.36
C LYS A 112 20.38 2.50 -10.52
N ARG A 113 19.44 2.25 -9.59
CA ARG A 113 19.48 1.13 -8.63
C ARG A 113 19.39 -0.24 -9.31
N TYR A 114 18.74 -0.33 -10.48
CA TYR A 114 18.52 -1.58 -11.22
C TYR A 114 19.02 -1.53 -12.67
N PRO A 115 20.35 -1.46 -12.91
CA PRO A 115 20.90 -1.41 -14.27
C PRO A 115 20.39 -2.54 -15.17
N GLY A 116 19.86 -2.18 -16.34
CA GLY A 116 19.34 -3.12 -17.33
C GLY A 116 18.02 -3.81 -16.96
N ALA A 117 17.43 -3.53 -15.79
CA ALA A 117 16.10 -4.00 -15.46
C ALA A 117 15.01 -3.18 -16.19
N LYS A 118 13.82 -3.76 -16.33
CA LYS A 118 12.60 -3.10 -16.82
C LYS A 118 11.54 -3.14 -15.74
N TRP A 119 10.81 -2.04 -15.63
CA TRP A 119 9.77 -1.84 -14.62
C TRP A 119 8.42 -1.52 -15.26
N ALA A 120 7.36 -1.99 -14.62
CA ALA A 120 6.00 -1.55 -14.83
C ALA A 120 5.30 -1.40 -13.48
N ILE A 121 4.37 -0.46 -13.39
CA ILE A 121 3.37 -0.43 -12.32
C ILE A 121 2.08 -0.98 -12.90
N TYR A 122 1.49 -1.95 -12.22
CA TYR A 122 0.15 -2.45 -12.55
C TYR A 122 -0.86 -1.77 -11.63
N GLY A 123 -1.89 -1.19 -12.24
CA GLY A 123 -2.92 -0.40 -11.57
C GLY A 123 -4.05 -1.25 -11.00
N GLU A 124 -3.80 -1.90 -9.86
CA GLU A 124 -4.86 -2.52 -9.05
C GLU A 124 -5.86 -1.48 -8.54
N HIS A 125 -5.37 -0.29 -8.18
CA HIS A 125 -6.22 0.80 -7.72
C HIS A 125 -7.28 1.18 -8.77
N GLU A 126 -6.81 1.46 -9.98
CA GLU A 126 -7.64 1.85 -11.11
C GLU A 126 -8.55 0.70 -11.57
N LEU A 127 -8.04 -0.53 -11.54
CA LEU A 127 -8.83 -1.73 -11.84
C LEU A 127 -10.05 -1.81 -10.93
N VAL A 128 -9.86 -1.77 -9.61
CA VAL A 128 -10.96 -1.88 -8.64
C VAL A 128 -11.97 -0.74 -8.76
N LEU A 129 -11.52 0.49 -9.02
CA LEU A 129 -12.42 1.63 -9.20
C LEU A 129 -13.28 1.56 -10.47
N SER A 130 -12.93 0.68 -11.41
CA SER A 130 -13.66 0.48 -12.68
C SER A 130 -14.65 -0.68 -12.67
N LEU A 131 -14.72 -1.44 -11.57
CA LEU A 131 -15.67 -2.56 -11.38
C LEU A 131 -17.02 -2.07 -10.85
#